data_AF-A0A956UHT2-F1
#
_entry.id   AF-A0A956UHT2-F1
#
_cell.length_a   1.000
_cell.length_b   1.000
_cell.length_c   1.000
_cell.angle_alpha   90.00
_cell.angle_beta   90.00
_cell.angle_gamma   90.00
#
_symmetry.space_group_name_H-M   'P 1'
#
loop_
_entity.id
_entity.type
_entity.pdbx_description
1 polymer ?
#
loop_
_entity_poly.entity_id
_entity_poly.type
_entity_poly.pdbx_seq_one_letter_code
_entity_poly.pdbx_strand_id
1 'polypeptide(L)'
;MQNPFHGLTPRHAWLLVWKTVQEFLNDNCTQMAAAISYYVLFSLVPIIVLALGITGLVLRDTNLQQDVVDFLQEYLPLNSQADEVLATQVERAAGFGGALGLFGLAGMLWAGSGMFAVIRRSLDRAFDLEGRRPFIRQKLVDFTMMAVLGTLFLASITATGTLRAVRAYANDLDEFGQLARDLGVMWEL
;
A
#
# COMPACT_ATOMS: atom_id res chain seq x y z
N MET A 1 -25.02 6.18 33.58
CA MET A 1 -24.99 5.83 32.14
C MET A 1 -25.75 4.53 31.99
N GLN A 2 -27.01 4.58 31.51
CA GLN A 2 -27.87 3.41 31.33
C GLN A 2 -27.61 2.82 29.94
N ASN A 3 -27.17 1.56 29.86
CA ASN A 3 -26.94 0.85 28.61
C ASN A 3 -28.29 0.64 27.88
N PRO A 4 -28.49 1.15 26.65
CA PRO A 4 -29.78 1.09 25.94
C PRO A 4 -30.11 -0.29 25.34
N PHE A 5 -29.26 -1.30 25.54
CA PHE A 5 -29.33 -2.58 24.80
C PHE A 5 -30.03 -3.73 25.55
N HIS A 6 -30.65 -3.50 26.70
CA HIS A 6 -31.19 -4.58 27.55
C HIS A 6 -32.54 -5.18 27.09
N GLY A 7 -33.01 -4.88 25.88
CA GLY A 7 -34.35 -5.27 25.42
C GLY A 7 -34.53 -5.59 23.93
N LEU A 8 -33.45 -5.88 23.19
CA LEU A 8 -33.57 -6.27 21.78
C LEU A 8 -34.20 -7.66 21.66
N THR A 9 -35.53 -7.73 21.66
CA THR A 9 -36.21 -8.96 21.26
C THR A 9 -35.84 -9.29 19.81
N PRO A 10 -35.74 -10.57 19.42
CA PRO A 10 -35.28 -10.98 18.09
C PRO A 10 -36.06 -10.35 16.93
N ARG A 11 -37.30 -9.92 17.18
CA ARG A 11 -38.12 -9.17 16.23
C ARG A 11 -37.58 -7.76 15.94
N HIS A 12 -37.08 -7.04 16.94
CA HIS A 12 -36.49 -5.71 16.74
C HIS A 12 -35.14 -5.79 16.03
N ALA A 13 -34.33 -6.80 16.34
CA ALA A 13 -33.09 -7.05 15.61
C ALA A 13 -33.35 -7.33 14.12
N TRP A 14 -34.35 -8.16 13.82
CA TRP A 14 -34.77 -8.43 12.44
C TRP A 14 -35.25 -7.18 11.71
N LEU A 15 -36.08 -6.36 12.35
CA LEU A 15 -36.57 -5.09 11.79
C LEU A 15 -35.42 -4.12 11.48
N LEU A 16 -34.43 -4.02 12.37
CA LEU A 16 -33.25 -3.18 12.15
C LEU A 16 -32.44 -3.67 10.94
N VAL A 17 -32.17 -4.97 10.85
CA VAL A 17 -31.45 -5.56 9.71
C VAL A 17 -32.20 -5.31 8.40
N TRP A 18 -33.52 -5.54 8.39
CA TRP A 18 -34.33 -5.31 7.20
C TRP A 18 -34.31 -3.84 6.77
N LYS A 19 -34.45 -2.92 7.72
CA LYS A 19 -34.40 -1.48 7.44
C LYS A 19 -33.02 -1.07 6.90
N THR A 20 -31.93 -1.57 7.49
CA THR A 20 -30.57 -1.32 6.99
C THR A 20 -30.36 -1.85 5.57
N VAL A 21 -30.89 -3.04 5.25
CA VAL A 21 -30.81 -3.60 3.89
C VAL A 21 -31.62 -2.76 2.90
N GLN A 22 -32.81 -2.28 3.28
CA GLN A 22 -33.60 -1.38 2.44
C GLN A 22 -32.89 -0.05 2.19
N GLU A 23 -32.33 0.57 3.24
CA GLU A 23 -31.56 1.81 3.12
C GLU A 23 -30.33 1.60 2.22
N PHE A 24 -29.58 0.51 2.43
CA PHE A 24 -28.41 0.16 1.61
C PHE A 24 -28.74 0.02 0.12
N LEU A 25 -29.89 -0.57 -0.21
CA LEU A 25 -30.36 -0.70 -1.58
C LEU A 25 -30.85 0.63 -2.14
N ASN A 26 -31.57 1.43 -1.34
CA ASN A 26 -32.05 2.77 -1.74
C ASN A 26 -30.90 3.74 -2.01
N ASP A 27 -29.81 3.65 -1.25
CA ASP A 27 -28.65 4.53 -1.38
C ASP A 27 -27.73 4.19 -2.55
N ASN A 28 -28.04 3.14 -3.32
CA ASN A 28 -27.21 2.62 -4.40
C ASN A 28 -25.78 2.28 -3.94
N CYS A 29 -25.63 1.82 -2.69
CA CYS A 29 -24.34 1.46 -2.10
C CYS A 29 -23.58 0.41 -2.94
N THR A 30 -24.29 -0.47 -3.64
CA THR A 30 -23.70 -1.45 -4.57
C THR A 30 -23.01 -0.77 -5.77
N GLN A 31 -23.64 0.26 -6.34
CA GLN A 31 -23.06 1.04 -7.45
C GLN A 31 -21.84 1.83 -6.96
N MET A 32 -21.91 2.39 -5.75
CA MET A 32 -20.79 3.08 -5.13
C MET A 32 -19.62 2.14 -4.86
N ALA A 33 -19.88 0.92 -4.36
CA ALA A 33 -18.87 -0.10 -4.15
C ALA A 33 -18.20 -0.51 -5.48
N ALA A 34 -18.98 -0.71 -6.54
CA ALA A 34 -18.45 -0.97 -7.88
C ALA A 34 -17.58 0.19 -8.39
N ALA A 35 -17.99 1.43 -8.16
CA ALA A 35 -17.20 2.61 -8.49
C ALA A 35 -15.88 2.64 -7.71
N ILE A 36 -15.90 2.41 -6.39
CA ILE A 36 -14.68 2.34 -5.58
C ILE A 36 -13.72 1.30 -6.16
N SER A 37 -14.19 0.08 -6.40
CA SER A 37 -13.37 -1.01 -6.96
C SER A 37 -12.77 -0.64 -8.33
N TYR A 38 -13.56 -0.02 -9.21
CA TYR A 38 -13.06 0.44 -10.51
C TYR A 38 -11.96 1.49 -10.35
N TYR A 39 -12.14 2.48 -9.48
CA TYR A 39 -11.13 3.52 -9.25
C TYR A 39 -9.87 2.96 -8.56
N VAL A 40 -10.00 1.97 -7.67
CA VAL A 40 -8.87 1.24 -7.09
C VAL A 40 -8.07 0.57 -8.19
N LEU A 41 -8.72 -0.25 -9.03
CA LEU A 41 -8.06 -0.96 -10.13
C LEU A 41 -7.43 0.00 -11.14
N PHE A 42 -8.13 1.08 -11.46
CA PHE A 42 -7.61 2.12 -12.34
C PHE A 42 -6.35 2.80 -11.76
N SER A 43 -6.30 3.01 -10.44
CA SER A 43 -5.13 3.59 -9.77
C SER A 43 -3.90 2.68 -9.74
N LEU A 44 -4.07 1.35 -9.90
CA LEU A 44 -2.94 0.41 -9.96
C LEU A 44 -2.04 0.68 -11.15
N VAL A 45 -2.60 1.07 -12.30
CA VAL A 45 -1.80 1.30 -13.52
C VAL A 45 -0.77 2.42 -13.32
N PRO A 46 -1.14 3.64 -12.88
CA PRO A 46 -0.17 4.68 -12.57
C PRO A 46 0.81 4.31 -11.45
N ILE A 47 0.36 3.55 -10.45
CA ILE A 47 1.24 3.08 -9.35
C ILE A 47 2.32 2.15 -9.91
N ILE A 48 1.97 1.21 -10.78
CA ILE A 48 2.92 0.32 -11.43
C ILE A 48 3.90 1.12 -12.30
N VAL A 49 3.40 2.07 -13.09
CA VAL A 49 4.27 2.94 -13.92
C VAL A 49 5.23 3.74 -13.05
N LEU A 50 4.76 4.30 -11.94
CA LEU A 50 5.60 5.02 -10.98
C LEU A 50 6.65 4.09 -10.36
N ALA A 51 6.26 2.89 -9.94
CA ALA A 51 7.18 1.89 -9.40
C ALA A 51 8.28 1.52 -10.41
N LEU A 52 7.92 1.28 -11.67
CA LEU A 52 8.88 1.04 -12.75
C LEU A 52 9.82 2.23 -12.98
N GLY A 53 9.29 3.46 -12.91
CA GLY A 53 10.09 4.68 -13.01
C GLY A 53 11.10 4.81 -11.87
N ILE A 54 10.66 4.57 -10.63
CA ILE A 54 11.53 4.57 -9.44
C ILE A 54 12.60 3.49 -9.58
N THR A 55 12.22 2.27 -9.93
CA THR A 55 13.15 1.16 -10.15
C THR A 55 14.18 1.49 -11.22
N GLY A 56 13.77 2.05 -12.36
CA GLY A 56 14.69 2.49 -13.42
C GLY A 56 15.63 3.61 -12.98
N LEU A 57 15.24 4.47 -12.04
CA LEU A 57 16.12 5.48 -11.45
C LEU A 57 17.11 4.88 -10.45
N VAL A 58 16.66 3.94 -9.62
CA VAL A 58 17.49 3.23 -8.62
C VAL A 58 18.54 2.37 -9.31
N LEU A 59 18.16 1.65 -10.36
CA LEU A 59 19.04 0.76 -11.14
C LEU A 59 20.14 1.50 -11.92
N ARG A 60 20.10 2.83 -12.01
CA ARG A 60 21.22 3.62 -12.57
C ARG A 60 22.42 3.67 -11.63
N ASP A 61 22.20 3.48 -10.33
CA ASP A 61 23.27 3.36 -9.35
C ASP A 61 23.66 1.88 -9.20
N THR A 62 24.90 1.55 -9.56
CA THR A 62 25.39 0.17 -9.60
C THR A 62 25.37 -0.49 -8.23
N ASN A 63 25.51 0.29 -7.15
CA ASN A 63 25.46 -0.24 -5.78
C ASN A 63 24.02 -0.64 -5.38
N LEU A 64 23.04 0.20 -5.73
CA LEU A 64 21.62 -0.07 -5.43
C LEU A 64 21.02 -1.13 -6.36
N GLN A 65 21.62 -1.33 -7.54
CA GLN A 65 21.21 -2.36 -8.47
C GLN A 65 21.40 -3.78 -7.90
N GLN A 66 22.54 -4.04 -7.25
CA GLN A 66 22.80 -5.35 -6.63
C GLN A 66 21.82 -5.66 -5.51
N ASP A 67 21.57 -4.71 -4.61
CA ASP A 67 20.59 -4.88 -3.52
C ASP A 67 19.18 -5.22 -4.02
N VAL A 68 18.76 -4.61 -5.14
CA VAL A 68 17.44 -4.87 -5.75
C VAL A 68 17.38 -6.25 -6.39
N VAL A 69 18.45 -6.69 -7.05
CA VAL A 69 18.52 -8.03 -7.67
C VAL A 69 18.52 -9.12 -6.60
N ASP A 70 19.28 -8.94 -5.53
CA ASP A 70 19.34 -9.89 -4.41
C ASP A 70 17.98 -10.02 -3.71
N PHE A 71 17.28 -8.88 -3.52
CA PHE A 71 15.90 -8.89 -3.02
C PHE A 71 14.95 -9.64 -3.96
N LEU A 72 15.05 -9.44 -5.27
CA LEU A 72 14.18 -10.15 -6.21
C LEU A 72 14.44 -11.65 -6.22
N GLN A 73 15.69 -12.10 -6.11
CA GLN A 73 16.04 -13.52 -6.05
C GLN A 73 15.60 -14.20 -4.74
N GLU A 74 15.57 -13.47 -3.62
CA GLU A 74 15.12 -14.00 -2.33
C GLU A 74 13.60 -14.30 -2.31
N TYR A 75 12.79 -13.45 -2.96
CA TYR A 75 11.32 -13.57 -2.92
C TYR A 75 10.72 -14.16 -4.20
N LEU A 76 11.45 -14.18 -5.31
CA LEU A 76 11.07 -14.86 -6.55
C LEU A 76 12.16 -15.87 -6.89
N PRO A 77 11.93 -17.19 -6.75
CA PRO A 77 12.83 -18.20 -7.29
C PRO A 77 12.75 -18.12 -8.83
N LEU A 78 13.55 -17.24 -9.40
CA LEU A 78 13.63 -17.00 -10.84
C LEU A 78 14.44 -18.14 -11.45
N ASN A 79 13.83 -18.89 -12.38
CA ASN A 79 14.55 -19.81 -13.23
C ASN A 79 15.49 -19.00 -14.14
N SER A 80 16.65 -19.55 -14.52
CA SER A 80 17.71 -18.89 -15.31
C SER A 80 17.28 -18.23 -16.63
N GLN A 81 16.08 -18.53 -17.14
CA GLN A 81 15.49 -17.88 -18.34
C GLN A 81 14.82 -16.53 -18.03
N ALA A 82 14.45 -16.28 -16.78
CA ALA A 82 13.84 -15.02 -16.36
C ALA A 82 14.90 -13.90 -16.20
N ASP A 83 16.15 -14.25 -15.88
CA ASP A 83 17.24 -13.28 -15.68
C ASP A 83 17.57 -12.48 -16.94
N GLU A 84 17.58 -13.12 -18.12
CA GLU A 84 17.92 -12.44 -19.38
C GLU A 84 16.79 -11.51 -19.86
N VAL A 85 15.53 -11.92 -19.63
CA VAL A 85 14.35 -11.09 -19.87
C VAL A 85 14.31 -9.92 -18.87
N LEU A 86 14.64 -10.17 -17.60
CA LEU A 86 14.67 -9.11 -16.58
C LEU A 86 15.79 -8.11 -16.88
N ALA A 87 17.00 -8.56 -17.21
CA ALA A 87 18.13 -7.68 -17.53
C ALA A 87 17.84 -6.75 -18.72
N THR A 88 17.25 -7.29 -19.79
CA THR A 88 16.89 -6.50 -20.98
C THR A 88 15.73 -5.53 -20.72
N GLN A 89 14.77 -5.88 -19.87
CA GLN A 89 13.68 -4.98 -19.47
C GLN A 89 14.16 -3.90 -18.48
N VAL A 90 15.09 -4.25 -17.59
CA VAL A 90 15.76 -3.35 -16.64
C VAL A 90 16.58 -2.29 -17.37
N GLU A 91 17.37 -2.67 -18.37
CA GLU A 91 18.21 -1.75 -19.13
C GLU A 91 17.35 -0.74 -19.94
N ARG A 92 16.23 -1.22 -20.51
CA ARG A 92 15.22 -0.35 -21.15
C ARG A 92 14.53 0.57 -20.16
N ALA A 93 14.20 0.07 -18.96
CA ALA A 93 13.59 0.88 -17.90
C ALA A 93 14.56 1.97 -17.38
N ALA A 94 15.86 1.70 -17.30
CA ALA A 94 16.87 2.67 -16.85
C ALA A 94 17.06 3.86 -17.81
N GLY A 95 16.80 3.65 -19.12
CA GLY A 95 16.79 4.72 -20.13
C GLY A 95 15.63 5.70 -19.96
N PHE A 96 14.45 5.21 -19.57
CA PHE A 96 13.20 5.99 -19.47
C PHE A 96 12.74 6.29 -18.03
N GLY A 97 13.48 5.85 -17.01
CA GLY A 97 13.06 5.87 -15.60
C GLY A 97 12.60 7.24 -15.10
N GLY A 98 13.30 8.33 -15.49
CA GLY A 98 12.92 9.69 -15.10
C GLY A 98 11.59 10.17 -15.70
N ALA A 99 11.37 9.90 -16.99
CA ALA A 99 10.12 10.27 -17.66
C ALA A 99 8.96 9.41 -17.15
N LEU A 100 9.14 8.09 -17.07
CA LEU A 100 8.15 7.16 -16.55
C LEU A 100 7.79 7.46 -15.09
N GLY A 101 8.78 7.82 -14.26
CA GLY A 101 8.55 8.24 -12.89
C GLY A 101 7.68 9.50 -12.81
N LEU A 102 7.95 10.52 -13.64
CA LEU A 102 7.15 11.75 -13.65
C LEU A 102 5.72 11.51 -14.15
N PHE A 103 5.54 10.73 -15.23
CA PHE A 103 4.23 10.37 -15.75
C PHE A 103 3.45 9.47 -14.79
N GLY A 104 4.13 8.51 -14.16
CA GLY A 104 3.56 7.65 -13.13
C GLY A 104 3.11 8.46 -11.92
N LEU A 105 3.92 9.42 -11.47
CA LEU A 105 3.58 10.30 -10.34
C LEU A 105 2.38 11.19 -10.67
N ALA A 106 2.39 11.86 -11.82
CA ALA A 106 1.28 12.70 -12.26
C ALA A 106 -0.01 11.89 -12.43
N GLY A 107 0.09 10.71 -13.05
CA GLY A 107 -1.03 9.79 -13.22
C GLY A 107 -1.55 9.26 -11.89
N MET A 108 -0.66 8.95 -10.94
CA MET A 108 -1.02 8.46 -9.61
C MET A 108 -1.72 9.54 -8.81
N LEU A 109 -1.23 10.78 -8.83
CA LEU A 109 -1.89 11.91 -8.16
C LEU A 109 -3.28 12.17 -8.75
N TRP A 110 -3.41 12.07 -10.07
CA TRP A 110 -4.70 12.23 -10.75
C TRP A 110 -5.68 11.11 -10.42
N ALA A 111 -5.28 9.85 -10.63
CA ALA A 111 -6.11 8.68 -10.39
C ALA A 111 -6.44 8.48 -8.91
N GLY A 112 -5.44 8.64 -8.03
CA GLY A 112 -5.56 8.57 -6.58
C GLY A 112 -6.51 9.64 -6.04
N SER A 113 -6.41 10.89 -6.52
CA SER A 113 -7.36 11.94 -6.16
C SER A 113 -8.80 11.55 -6.51
N GLY A 114 -9.02 10.92 -7.67
CA GLY A 114 -10.33 10.40 -8.08
C GLY A 114 -10.86 9.29 -7.17
N MET A 115 -10.00 8.34 -6.81
CA MET A 115 -10.32 7.25 -5.88
C MET A 115 -10.78 7.78 -4.51
N PHE A 116 -10.01 8.69 -3.89
CA PHE A 116 -10.38 9.29 -2.61
C PHE A 116 -11.65 10.12 -2.70
N ALA A 117 -11.87 10.82 -3.82
CA ALA A 117 -13.11 11.55 -4.05
C ALA A 117 -14.34 10.63 -4.15
N VAL A 118 -14.20 9.41 -4.68
CA VAL A 118 -15.29 8.42 -4.67
C VAL A 118 -15.50 7.88 -3.26
N ILE A 119 -14.44 7.49 -2.55
CA ILE A 119 -14.53 6.98 -1.17
C ILE A 119 -15.23 8.00 -0.28
N ARG A 120 -14.81 9.27 -0.30
CA ARG A 120 -15.45 10.31 0.49
C ARG A 120 -16.92 10.46 0.11
N ARG A 121 -17.26 10.55 -1.18
CA ARG A 121 -18.66 10.68 -1.61
C ARG A 121 -19.52 9.50 -1.15
N SER A 122 -18.96 8.29 -1.14
CA SER A 122 -19.63 7.10 -0.61
C SER A 122 -19.87 7.19 0.90
N LEU A 123 -18.89 7.68 1.66
CA LEU A 123 -19.04 7.89 3.10
C LEU A 123 -20.01 9.03 3.40
N ASP A 124 -19.89 10.17 2.71
CA ASP A 124 -20.78 11.31 2.88
C ASP A 124 -22.24 10.91 2.63
N ARG A 125 -22.49 10.04 1.63
CA ARG A 125 -23.82 9.50 1.34
C ARG A 125 -24.29 8.51 2.41
N ALA A 126 -23.44 7.58 2.83
CA ALA A 126 -23.79 6.61 3.87
C ALA A 126 -24.07 7.24 5.24
N PHE A 127 -23.55 8.44 5.51
CA PHE A 127 -23.76 9.19 6.75
C PHE A 127 -24.74 10.37 6.59
N ASP A 128 -25.44 10.51 5.46
CA ASP A 128 -26.36 11.64 5.17
C ASP A 128 -25.71 13.03 5.37
N LEU A 129 -24.41 13.15 5.13
CA LEU A 129 -23.63 14.38 5.30
C LEU A 129 -23.64 15.27 4.04
N GLU A 130 -24.72 15.25 3.26
CA GLU A 130 -24.86 15.94 1.96
C GLU A 130 -24.92 17.48 2.10
N GLY A 131 -23.83 18.09 2.53
CA GLY A 131 -23.63 19.54 2.56
C GLY A 131 -23.00 20.04 1.26
N ARG A 132 -23.49 21.17 0.73
CA ARG A 132 -22.88 21.92 -0.39
C ARG A 132 -21.52 22.53 0.01
N ARG A 133 -20.51 21.70 0.19
CA ARG A 133 -19.11 22.17 0.34
C ARG A 133 -18.59 22.59 -1.04
N PRO A 134 -17.81 23.68 -1.14
CA PRO A 134 -17.23 24.10 -2.41
C PRO A 134 -16.28 23.02 -2.93
N PHE A 135 -16.28 22.80 -4.25
CA PHE A 135 -15.49 21.77 -4.94
C PHE A 135 -14.01 21.78 -4.55
N ILE A 136 -13.44 22.96 -4.29
CA ILE A 136 -12.04 23.13 -3.88
C ILE A 136 -11.77 22.54 -2.49
N ARG A 137 -12.67 22.75 -1.52
CA ARG A 137 -12.53 22.15 -0.17
C ARG A 137 -12.64 20.64 -0.21
N GLN A 138 -13.55 20.13 -1.05
CA GLN A 138 -13.64 18.71 -1.32
C GLN A 138 -12.31 18.20 -1.90
N LYS A 139 -11.80 18.78 -2.98
CA LYS A 139 -10.55 18.29 -3.56
C LYS A 139 -9.35 18.37 -2.61
N LEU A 140 -9.29 19.38 -1.74
CA LEU A 140 -8.28 19.48 -0.69
C LEU A 140 -8.38 18.35 0.34
N VAL A 141 -9.59 17.97 0.76
CA VAL A 141 -9.77 16.82 1.66
C VAL A 141 -9.30 15.53 1.00
N ASP A 142 -9.59 15.32 -0.29
CA ASP A 142 -9.14 14.12 -1.01
C ASP A 142 -7.61 14.04 -1.08
N PHE A 143 -6.95 15.16 -1.38
CA PHE A 143 -5.51 15.27 -1.37
C PHE A 143 -4.92 15.05 0.03
N THR A 144 -5.57 15.57 1.07
CA THR A 144 -5.11 15.39 2.45
C THR A 144 -5.23 13.93 2.87
N MET A 145 -6.34 13.26 2.56
CA MET A 145 -6.50 11.83 2.82
C MET A 145 -5.46 11.00 2.08
N MET A 146 -5.22 11.32 0.80
CA MET A 146 -4.17 10.68 0.00
C MET A 146 -2.78 10.89 0.61
N ALA A 147 -2.44 12.11 1.01
CA ALA A 147 -1.15 12.44 1.59
C ALA A 147 -0.95 11.73 2.94
N VAL A 148 -1.94 11.77 3.84
CA VAL A 148 -1.87 11.12 5.16
C VAL A 148 -1.68 9.61 5.01
N LEU A 149 -2.49 8.95 4.18
CA LEU A 149 -2.37 7.51 3.97
C LEU A 149 -1.08 7.13 3.25
N GLY A 150 -0.66 7.92 2.25
CA GLY A 150 0.62 7.72 1.56
C GLY A 150 1.80 7.86 2.50
N THR A 151 1.84 8.90 3.33
CA THR A 151 2.89 9.09 4.34
C THR A 151 2.88 7.98 5.38
N LEU A 152 1.70 7.54 5.84
CA LEU A 152 1.59 6.43 6.80
C LEU A 152 2.12 5.12 6.19
N PHE A 153 1.82 4.87 4.90
CA PHE A 153 2.32 3.71 4.18
C PHE A 153 3.85 3.75 4.03
N LEU A 154 4.41 4.89 3.65
CA LEU A 154 5.86 5.08 3.58
C LEU A 154 6.51 4.91 4.96
N ALA A 155 5.93 5.48 6.02
CA ALA A 155 6.41 5.32 7.38
C ALA A 155 6.41 3.85 7.81
N SER A 156 5.40 3.07 7.42
CA SER A 156 5.34 1.62 7.68
C SER A 156 6.45 0.86 6.95
N ILE A 157 6.72 1.20 5.68
CA ILE A 157 7.82 0.62 4.91
C ILE A 157 9.16 0.95 5.57
N THR A 158 9.39 2.21 5.93
CA THR A 158 10.63 2.65 6.60
C THR A 158 10.78 1.98 7.97
N ALA A 159 9.71 1.85 8.74
CA ALA A 159 9.73 1.13 10.03
C ALA A 159 10.11 -0.35 9.83
N THR A 160 9.57 -0.99 8.80
CA THR A 160 9.92 -2.38 8.46
C THR A 160 11.37 -2.49 8.00
N GLY A 161 11.85 -1.56 7.17
CA GLY A 161 13.23 -1.52 6.68
C GLY A 161 14.24 -1.30 7.79
N THR A 162 13.98 -0.34 8.68
CA THR A 162 14.83 -0.08 9.86
C THR A 162 14.85 -1.28 10.82
N LEU A 163 13.71 -1.93 11.06
CA LEU A 163 13.66 -3.14 11.88
C LEU A 163 14.50 -4.27 11.28
N ARG A 164 14.47 -4.45 9.96
CA ARG A 164 15.31 -5.42 9.25
C ARG A 164 16.79 -5.08 9.39
N ALA A 165 17.16 -3.82 9.19
CA ALA A 165 18.54 -3.37 9.36
C ALA A 165 19.05 -3.64 10.79
N VAL A 166 18.26 -3.30 11.81
CA VAL A 166 18.61 -3.55 13.22
C VAL A 166 18.75 -5.05 13.51
N ARG A 167 17.85 -5.89 12.98
CA ARG A 167 17.94 -7.35 13.13
C ARG A 167 19.19 -7.94 12.44
N ALA A 168 19.56 -7.42 11.27
CA ALA A 168 20.77 -7.86 10.58
C ALA A 168 22.02 -7.64 11.44
N TYR A 169 22.19 -6.44 12.02
CA TYR A 169 23.29 -6.16 12.94
C TYR A 169 23.23 -6.98 14.24
N ALA A 170 22.03 -7.27 14.75
CA ALA A 170 21.88 -8.07 15.97
C ALA A 170 22.24 -9.55 15.76
N ASN A 171 21.89 -10.12 14.60
CA ASN A 171 22.21 -11.51 14.26
C ASN A 171 23.72 -11.72 14.11
N ASP A 172 24.42 -10.75 13.49
CA ASP A 172 25.87 -10.80 13.29
C ASP A 172 26.60 -10.93 14.64
N LEU A 173 26.19 -10.16 15.64
CA LEU A 173 26.76 -10.20 17.01
C LEU A 173 26.44 -11.50 17.76
N ASP A 174 25.27 -12.10 17.53
CA ASP A 174 24.86 -13.34 18.19
C ASP A 174 25.60 -14.56 17.62
N GLU A 175 25.93 -14.53 16.32
CA GLU A 175 26.74 -15.54 15.64
C GLU A 175 28.17 -15.57 16.17
N PHE A 176 28.81 -14.41 16.35
CA PHE A 176 30.11 -14.31 17.05
C PHE A 176 30.03 -14.83 18.50
N GLY A 177 28.92 -14.55 19.20
CA GLY A 177 28.69 -15.06 20.55
C GLY A 177 28.50 -16.58 20.62
N GLN A 178 27.90 -17.21 19.60
CA GLN A 178 27.79 -18.66 19.47
C GLN A 178 29.14 -19.30 19.17
N LEU A 179 29.91 -18.75 18.22
CA LEU A 179 31.25 -19.25 17.89
C LEU A 179 32.21 -19.20 19.09
N ALA A 180 32.16 -18.14 19.88
CA ALA A 180 32.97 -18.03 21.10
C ALA A 180 32.58 -19.07 22.17
N ARG A 181 31.28 -19.40 22.29
CA ARG A 181 30.80 -20.45 23.20
C ARG A 181 31.21 -21.85 22.74
N ASP A 182 31.06 -22.15 21.46
CA ASP A 182 31.44 -23.46 20.89
C ASP A 182 32.96 -23.69 20.97
N LEU A 183 33.77 -22.67 20.69
CA LEU A 183 35.22 -22.74 20.85
C LEU A 183 35.64 -22.88 22.33
N GLY A 184 34.93 -22.23 23.25
CA GLY A 184 35.15 -22.38 24.68
C GLY A 184 34.84 -23.79 25.18
N VAL A 185 33.78 -24.41 24.68
CA VAL A 185 33.41 -25.80 24.99
C VAL A 185 34.44 -26.81 24.47
N MET A 186 35.12 -26.51 23.36
CA MET A 186 36.20 -27.37 22.84
C MET A 186 37.52 -27.30 23.65
N TRP A 187 37.70 -26.28 24.50
CA TRP A 187 38.88 -26.13 25.35
C TRP A 187 38.77 -26.81 26.71
N GLU A 188 37.59 -27.36 27.05
CA GLU A 188 37.36 -28.13 28.29
C GLU A 188 37.39 -29.66 28.09
N LEU A 189 37.84 -30.16 26.93
CA LEU A 189 38.03 -31.59 26.61
C LEU A 189 39.51 -31.99 26.61
#